data_AF-A0A392U532-F1
#
_entry.id   AF-A0A392U532-F1
#
_cell.length_a   1.000
_cell.length_b   1.000
_cell.length_c   1.000
_cell.angle_alpha   90.00
_cell.angle_beta   90.00
_cell.angle_gamma   90.00
#
_symmetry.space_group_name_H-M   'P 1'
#
loop_
_entity.id
_entity.type
_entity.pdbx_description
1 polymer ?
#
loop_
_entity_poly.entity_id
_entity_poly.type
_entity_poly.pdbx_seq_one_letter_code
_entity_poly.pdbx_strand_id
1 'polypeptide(L)'
;DWLKYSGGERPTKIRLGDFKPIARAWGEWVARNVIPLDNWSEYQLENAVLIKLIMESEDINLGYLLQQDIKRIASSETAVFT
;
A
#
# COMPACT_ATOMS: atom_id res chain seq x y z
N ASP A 1 -22.49 -7.97 10.71
CA ASP A 1 -21.31 -8.47 11.44
C ASP A 1 -20.09 -8.49 10.54
N TRP A 2 -18.98 -7.92 11.04
CA TRP A 2 -17.70 -7.90 10.34
C TRP A 2 -17.04 -9.28 10.49
N LEU A 3 -16.71 -9.94 9.37
CA LEU A 3 -15.98 -11.21 9.39
C LEU A 3 -14.48 -10.95 9.44
N LYS A 4 -13.80 -11.48 10.48
CA LYS A 4 -12.34 -11.44 10.61
C LYS A 4 -11.68 -12.35 9.57
N TYR A 5 -10.66 -11.82 8.91
CA TYR A 5 -9.75 -12.56 8.04
C TYR A 5 -9.02 -13.67 8.83
N SER A 6 -8.93 -14.87 8.25
CA SER A 6 -8.36 -16.09 8.85
C SER A 6 -6.95 -16.43 8.37
N GLY A 7 -6.28 -15.54 7.63
CA GLY A 7 -4.91 -15.73 7.14
C GLY A 7 -3.85 -15.19 8.10
N GLY A 8 -3.49 -15.99 9.11
CA GLY A 8 -2.41 -15.69 10.06
C GLY A 8 -2.77 -14.68 11.15
N GLU A 9 -1.98 -14.66 12.24
CA GLU A 9 -2.23 -13.80 13.41
C GLU A 9 -2.16 -12.30 13.11
N ARG A 10 -1.54 -11.89 12.00
CA ARG A 10 -1.35 -10.49 11.62
C ARG A 10 -1.94 -10.21 10.24
N PRO A 11 -2.93 -9.31 10.11
CA PRO A 11 -3.43 -8.87 8.83
C PRO A 11 -2.30 -8.21 8.03
N THR A 12 -2.07 -8.67 6.82
CA THR A 12 -1.07 -8.09 5.90
C THR A 12 -1.71 -7.17 4.86
N LYS A 13 -3.04 -7.25 4.70
CA LYS A 13 -3.80 -6.51 3.70
C LYS A 13 -5.14 -6.01 4.24
N ILE A 14 -5.63 -4.92 3.67
CA ILE A 14 -6.93 -4.32 3.94
C ILE A 14 -7.65 -4.12 2.61
N ARG A 15 -8.93 -4.50 2.56
CA ARG A 15 -9.74 -4.33 1.34
C ARG A 15 -10.08 -2.86 1.14
N LEU A 16 -9.98 -2.39 -0.11
CA LEU A 16 -10.29 -1.00 -0.46
C LEU A 16 -11.72 -0.61 -0.09
N GLY A 17 -12.66 -1.54 -0.22
CA GLY A 17 -14.08 -1.33 0.11
C GLY A 17 -14.34 -1.01 1.59
N ASP A 18 -13.41 -1.36 2.48
CA ASP A 18 -13.55 -1.12 3.92
C ASP A 18 -13.04 0.28 4.33
N PHE A 19 -12.40 1.01 3.42
CA PHE A 19 -11.89 2.37 3.67
C PHE A 19 -13.02 3.39 3.64
N LYS A 20 -12.88 4.44 4.46
CA LYS A 20 -13.69 5.66 4.33
C LYS A 20 -13.49 6.26 2.93
N PRO A 21 -14.50 6.93 2.33
CA PRO A 21 -14.38 7.48 0.97
C PRO A 21 -13.16 8.37 0.73
N ILE A 22 -12.82 9.23 1.70
CA ILE A 22 -11.63 10.09 1.61
C ILE A 22 -10.31 9.30 1.65
N ALA A 23 -10.26 8.25 2.47
CA ALA A 23 -9.09 7.40 2.58
C ALA A 23 -8.90 6.58 1.29
N ARG A 24 -10.01 6.16 0.67
CA ARG A 24 -10.00 5.51 -0.65
C ARG A 24 -9.49 6.44 -1.74
N ALA A 25 -9.94 7.69 -1.79
CA ALA A 25 -9.45 8.66 -2.77
C ALA A 25 -7.93 8.89 -2.66
N TRP A 26 -7.41 9.01 -1.43
CA TRP A 26 -5.97 9.10 -1.21
C TRP A 26 -5.24 7.81 -1.59
N GLY A 27 -5.80 6.65 -1.28
CA GLY A 27 -5.24 5.36 -1.71
C GLY A 27 -5.13 5.25 -3.23
N GLU A 28 -6.18 5.63 -3.95
CA GLU A 28 -6.18 5.61 -5.42
C GLU A 28 -5.14 6.58 -5.99
N TRP A 29 -4.95 7.74 -5.37
CA TRP A 29 -3.91 8.69 -5.74
C TRP A 29 -2.50 8.14 -5.49
N VAL A 30 -2.24 7.56 -4.31
CA VAL A 30 -0.94 6.94 -3.96
C VAL A 30 -0.59 5.81 -4.91
N ALA A 31 -1.54 4.93 -5.21
CA ALA A 31 -1.39 3.81 -6.13
C ALA A 31 -1.02 4.23 -7.56
N ARG A 32 -1.45 5.42 -8.00
CA ARG A 32 -1.19 5.95 -9.34
C ARG A 32 0.12 6.73 -9.44
N ASN A 33 0.62 7.28 -8.34
CA ASN A 33 1.68 8.29 -8.37
C ASN A 33 2.92 7.94 -7.54
N VAL A 34 2.80 7.12 -6.51
CA VAL A 34 3.86 6.92 -5.51
C VAL A 34 4.37 5.48 -5.47
N ILE A 35 3.47 4.50 -5.46
CA ILE A 35 3.82 3.09 -5.26
C ILE A 35 3.26 2.27 -6.42
N PRO A 36 4.08 1.43 -7.09
CA PRO A 36 3.56 0.47 -8.05
C PRO A 36 2.78 -0.63 -7.33
N LEU A 37 1.50 -0.78 -7.67
CA LEU A 37 0.62 -1.82 -7.12
C LEU A 37 0.11 -2.75 -8.22
N ASP A 38 0.27 -4.05 -8.00
CA ASP A 38 -0.30 -5.08 -8.89
C ASP A 38 -1.79 -5.34 -8.60
N ASN A 39 -2.21 -5.16 -7.34
CA ASN A 39 -3.60 -5.34 -6.92
C ASN A 39 -4.22 -4.03 -6.42
N TRP A 40 -5.29 -3.61 -7.10
CA TRP A 40 -6.03 -2.39 -6.81
C TRP A 40 -7.21 -2.59 -5.85
N SER A 41 -7.55 -3.85 -5.54
CA SER A 41 -8.67 -4.19 -4.66
C SER A 41 -8.28 -4.32 -3.17
N GLU A 42 -6.98 -4.51 -2.89
CA GLU A 42 -6.45 -4.67 -1.54
C GLU A 42 -5.14 -3.90 -1.39
N TYR A 43 -5.00 -3.15 -0.30
CA TYR A 43 -3.76 -2.50 0.07
C TYR A 43 -2.99 -3.33 1.10
N GLN A 44 -1.68 -3.41 0.93
CA GLN A 44 -0.79 -3.87 2.00
C GLN A 44 -0.82 -2.90 3.18
N LEU A 45 -0.53 -3.41 4.37
CA LEU A 45 -0.61 -2.63 5.61
C LEU A 45 0.29 -1.38 5.57
N GLU A 46 1.48 -1.49 4.98
CA GLU A 46 2.41 -0.36 4.82
C GLU A 46 1.79 0.78 4.00
N ASN A 47 1.07 0.43 2.92
CA ASN A 47 0.38 1.42 2.09
C ASN A 47 -0.79 2.06 2.83
N ALA A 48 -1.49 1.29 3.67
CA ALA A 48 -2.55 1.82 4.52
C ALA A 48 -2.00 2.81 5.57
N VAL A 49 -0.80 2.57 6.09
CA VAL A 49 -0.11 3.51 7.00
C VAL A 49 0.22 4.80 6.26
N LEU A 50 0.74 4.72 5.02
CA LEU A 50 1.00 5.91 4.21
C LEU A 50 -0.26 6.76 3.97
N ILE A 51 -1.38 6.11 3.62
CA ILE A 51 -2.67 6.80 3.45
C ILE A 51 -3.10 7.50 4.75
N LYS A 52 -2.90 6.84 5.89
CA LYS A 52 -3.21 7.42 7.20
C LYS A 52 -2.36 8.65 7.49
N LEU A 53 -1.05 8.60 7.24
CA LEU A 53 -0.14 9.74 7.42
C LEU A 53 -0.56 10.93 6.56
N ILE A 54 -0.95 10.69 5.30
CA ILE A 54 -1.48 11.75 4.42
C ILE A 54 -2.76 12.36 5.00
N MET A 55 -3.69 11.52 5.49
CA MET A 55 -4.93 12.00 6.08
C MET A 55 -4.73 12.79 7.38
N GLU A 56 -3.71 12.43 8.16
CA GLU A 56 -3.31 13.13 9.40
C GLU A 56 -2.41 14.34 9.12
N SER A 57 -2.09 14.62 7.84
CA SER A 57 -1.18 15.69 7.41
C SER A 57 0.22 15.59 8.04
N GLU A 58 0.68 14.37 8.23
CA GLU A 58 2.01 14.06 8.77
C GLU A 58 3.08 14.15 7.67
N ASP A 59 4.30 14.50 8.07
CA ASP A 59 5.44 14.57 7.14
C ASP A 59 5.87 13.16 6.70
N ILE A 60 6.09 13.01 5.39
CA ILE A 60 6.51 11.75 4.78
C ILE A 60 7.81 11.95 4.02
N ASN A 61 8.81 11.12 4.31
CA ASN A 61 10.04 11.08 3.53
C ASN A 61 9.84 10.27 2.24
N LEU A 62 9.27 10.91 1.23
CA LEU A 62 9.00 10.29 -0.07
C LEU A 62 10.28 9.78 -0.76
N GLY A 63 11.39 10.51 -0.65
CA GLY A 63 12.66 10.11 -1.25
C GLY A 63 13.18 8.79 -0.68
N TYR A 64 13.03 8.58 0.62
CA TYR A 64 13.38 7.32 1.27
C TYR A 64 12.50 6.16 0.81
N LEU A 65 11.17 6.36 0.73
CA LEU A 65 10.23 5.33 0.26
C LEU A 65 10.56 4.88 -1.17
N LEU A 66 10.75 5.84 -2.08
CA LEU A 66 11.12 5.56 -3.47
C LEU A 66 12.48 4.85 -3.57
N GLN A 67 13.47 5.27 -2.78
CA GLN A 67 14.77 4.61 -2.75
C GLN A 67 14.65 3.15 -2.30
N GLN A 68 13.83 2.85 -1.29
CA GLN A 68 13.62 1.48 -0.83
C GLN A 68 12.95 0.62 -1.90
N ASP A 69 11.93 1.13 -2.58
CA ASP A 69 11.24 0.39 -3.63
C ASP A 69 12.13 0.13 -4.85
N ILE A 70 12.91 1.12 -5.30
CA ILE A 70 13.88 0.93 -6.38
C ILE A 70 14.91 -0.13 -6.00
N LYS A 71 15.46 -0.08 -4.78
CA LYS A 71 16.40 -1.10 -4.29
C LYS A 71 15.76 -2.48 -4.30
N ARG A 72 14.53 -2.60 -3.79
CA ARG A 72 13.77 -3.86 -3.75
C ARG A 72 13.58 -4.44 -5.14
N ILE A 73 13.14 -3.63 -6.11
CA ILE A 73 12.95 -4.04 -7.51
C ILE A 73 14.29 -4.44 -8.14
N ALA A 74 15.34 -3.63 -7.96
CA ALA A 74 16.67 -3.93 -8.50
C ALA A 74 17.30 -5.19 -7.89
N SER A 75 16.99 -5.51 -6.63
CA SER A 75 17.46 -6.71 -5.93
C SER A 75 16.60 -7.95 -6.18
N SER A 76 15.44 -7.82 -6.84
CA SER A 76 14.60 -8.95 -7.20
C SER A 76 15.21 -9.69 -8.39
N GLU A 77 15.83 -10.85 -8.15
CA GLU A 77 16.39 -11.75 -9.19
C GLU A 77 15.32 -12.31 -10.14
N THR A 78 14.03 -12.17 -9.81
CA THR A 78 12.88 -12.57 -10.63
C THR A 78 12.58 -11.55 -11.74
N ALA A 79 13.49 -11.38 -12.69
CA ALA A 79 13.14 -10.93 -14.03
C ALA A 79 12.86 -12.17 -14.91
N VAL A 80 11.81 -12.94 -14.59
CA VAL A 80 11.32 -13.96 -15.51
C VAL A 80 10.18 -13.32 -16.32
N PHE A 81 10.53 -12.78 -17.48
CA PHE A 81 9.56 -12.63 -18.55
C PHE A 81 9.28 -14.05 -19.07
N THR A 82 8.21 -14.69 -18.60
CA THR A 82 7.60 -15.85 -19.28
C THR A 82 6.61 -15.38 -20.32
#